data_AF-A0A1B8G2M4-F1
#
_entry.id   AF-A0A1B8G2M4-F1
#
_cell.length_a   1.000
_cell.length_b   1.000
_cell.length_c   1.000
_cell.angle_alpha   90.00
_cell.angle_beta   90.00
_cell.angle_gamma   90.00
#
_symmetry.space_group_name_H-M   'P 1'
#
loop_
_entity.id
_entity.type
_entity.pdbx_description
1 polymer ?
#
loop_
_entity_poly.entity_id
_entity_poly.type
_entity_poly.pdbx_seq_one_letter_code
_entity_poly.pdbx_strand_id
1 'polypeptide(L)'
;MAASTATPGPPQPPSSTTLRTFPLFPHLPPEIRLSIWTLSLHPRTLELHSPRAHYANPHNTSPDSSLGPPPFQSRSYNPAALSTSLEARNAALRTYSIALPLASEMHHRPPWAQRRVLYIAPDRDTLVLLGDEPTIKVSRLVKWIRDHLAAQASPVTGLRNIGISASQFASSQGAMILRFVGRDLFVDVERFVLVIGPRPGCGTEVKPPEGWDGGRCLLREFGDPEVEEVEEGHGEEEKEQFRGFQRGVGRQFREKAGWMAVGRNRMRIASL
;
A
#
# COMPACT_ATOMS: atom_id res chain seq x y z
N MET A 1 -56.47 22.75 -68.94
CA MET A 1 -55.59 23.17 -67.84
C MET A 1 -55.85 22.26 -66.65
N ALA A 2 -54.90 21.40 -66.31
CA ALA A 2 -54.90 20.64 -65.07
C ALA A 2 -53.45 20.62 -64.56
N ALA A 3 -53.20 21.29 -63.44
CA ALA A 3 -51.90 21.40 -62.82
C ALA A 3 -51.65 20.14 -61.97
N SER A 4 -50.56 19.44 -62.27
CA SER A 4 -50.10 18.26 -61.52
C SER A 4 -49.33 18.72 -60.28
N THR A 5 -49.90 18.48 -59.10
CA THR A 5 -49.26 18.75 -57.81
C THR A 5 -48.28 17.63 -57.46
N ALA A 6 -46.98 17.95 -57.43
CA ALA A 6 -45.93 17.06 -56.98
C ALA A 6 -45.93 16.93 -55.44
N THR A 7 -46.06 15.71 -54.95
CA THR A 7 -45.98 15.36 -53.52
C THR A 7 -44.51 15.38 -53.06
N PRO A 8 -44.15 16.04 -51.95
CA PRO A 8 -42.80 15.96 -51.40
C PRO A 8 -42.59 14.59 -50.72
N GLY A 9 -41.52 13.89 -51.12
CA GLY A 9 -41.12 12.63 -50.49
C GLY A 9 -40.70 12.81 -49.03
N PRO A 10 -40.73 11.73 -48.22
CA PRO A 10 -40.43 11.79 -46.80
C PRO A 10 -38.98 12.25 -46.53
N PRO A 11 -38.72 12.95 -45.42
CA PRO A 11 -37.41 13.46 -45.07
C PRO A 11 -36.41 12.29 -44.92
N GLN A 12 -35.28 12.38 -45.63
CA GLN A 12 -34.16 11.48 -45.42
C GLN A 12 -33.70 11.55 -43.96
N PRO A 13 -33.44 10.41 -43.30
CA PRO A 13 -32.84 10.40 -41.98
C PRO A 13 -31.46 11.09 -42.03
N PRO A 14 -31.08 11.88 -41.02
CA PRO A 14 -29.78 12.53 -40.99
C PRO A 14 -28.69 11.46 -41.10
N SER A 15 -27.84 11.66 -42.10
CA SER A 15 -26.64 10.88 -42.39
C SER A 15 -25.87 10.56 -41.12
N SER A 16 -25.62 9.26 -40.94
CA SER A 16 -24.82 8.62 -39.90
C SER A 16 -23.76 9.53 -39.29
N THR A 17 -23.85 9.74 -37.97
CA THR A 17 -22.77 10.26 -37.14
C THR A 17 -21.48 9.54 -37.48
N THR A 18 -20.49 10.26 -38.01
CA THR A 18 -19.13 9.75 -38.19
C THR A 18 -18.61 9.29 -36.84
N LEU A 19 -18.47 7.96 -36.68
CA LEU A 19 -17.83 7.38 -35.51
C LEU A 19 -16.42 7.95 -35.42
N ARG A 20 -16.17 8.84 -34.45
CA ARG A 20 -14.84 9.32 -34.12
C ARG A 20 -14.05 8.15 -33.55
N THR A 21 -13.25 7.50 -34.39
CA THR A 21 -12.35 6.42 -33.98
C THR A 21 -11.18 6.98 -33.17
N PHE A 22 -10.96 6.44 -31.98
CA PHE A 22 -9.79 6.76 -31.16
C PHE A 22 -8.53 6.11 -31.77
N PRO A 23 -7.40 6.83 -31.91
CA PRO A 23 -6.18 6.23 -32.41
C PRO A 23 -5.71 5.09 -31.49
N LEU A 24 -5.11 4.04 -32.06
CA LEU A 24 -4.46 3.02 -31.25
C LEU A 24 -3.36 3.65 -30.39
N PHE A 25 -3.16 3.12 -29.18
CA PHE A 25 -2.25 3.69 -28.19
C PHE A 25 -0.86 4.06 -28.74
N PRO A 26 -0.16 3.21 -29.55
CA PRO A 26 1.17 3.55 -30.06
C PRO A 26 1.20 4.75 -31.01
N HIS A 27 0.07 5.11 -31.61
CA HIS A 27 -0.05 6.22 -32.56
C HIS A 27 -0.51 7.52 -31.89
N LEU A 28 -0.78 7.51 -30.59
CA LEU A 28 -1.05 8.73 -29.84
C LEU A 28 0.21 9.61 -29.75
N PRO A 29 0.07 10.94 -29.71
CA PRO A 29 1.18 11.84 -29.43
C PRO A 29 1.92 11.43 -28.14
N PRO A 30 3.26 11.57 -28.08
CA PRO A 30 4.05 11.18 -26.90
C PRO A 30 3.54 11.77 -25.59
N GLU A 31 3.07 13.01 -25.60
CA GLU A 31 2.54 13.71 -24.43
C GLU A 31 1.30 13.01 -23.88
N ILE A 32 0.43 12.52 -24.76
CA ILE A 32 -0.77 11.78 -24.40
C ILE A 32 -0.42 10.39 -23.88
N ARG A 33 0.52 9.68 -24.54
CA ARG A 33 0.98 8.36 -24.09
C ARG A 33 1.60 8.44 -22.70
N LEU A 34 2.45 9.43 -22.46
CA LEU A 34 3.05 9.70 -21.15
C LEU A 34 2.00 10.05 -20.10
N SER A 35 1.01 10.87 -20.44
CA SER A 35 -0.09 11.21 -19.53
C SER A 35 -0.89 9.97 -19.13
N ILE A 36 -1.22 9.10 -20.10
CA ILE A 36 -1.89 7.82 -19.83
C ILE A 36 -1.04 6.94 -18.91
N TRP A 37 0.27 6.83 -19.17
CA TRP A 37 1.15 6.06 -18.28
C TRP A 37 1.14 6.62 -16.87
N THR A 38 1.38 7.92 -16.68
CA THR A 38 1.39 8.55 -15.36
C THR A 38 0.06 8.40 -14.62
N LEU A 39 -1.08 8.55 -15.32
CA LEU A 39 -2.41 8.38 -14.74
C LEU A 39 -2.75 6.92 -14.44
N SER A 40 -2.12 5.95 -15.11
CA SER A 40 -2.28 4.53 -14.83
C SER A 40 -1.57 4.05 -13.56
N LEU A 41 -0.68 4.88 -12.98
CA LEU A 41 0.08 4.55 -11.76
C LEU A 41 -0.73 4.92 -10.52
N HIS A 42 -1.49 3.94 -10.04
CA HIS A 42 -2.36 4.11 -8.88
C HIS A 42 -1.59 3.86 -7.56
N PRO A 43 -1.98 4.51 -6.46
CA PRO A 43 -1.57 4.13 -5.11
C PRO A 43 -1.94 2.67 -4.81
N ARG A 44 -1.09 1.97 -4.07
CA ARG A 44 -1.31 0.56 -3.71
C ARG A 44 -1.00 0.31 -2.25
N THR A 45 -1.55 -0.77 -1.72
CA THR A 45 -1.15 -1.30 -0.43
C THR A 45 -0.17 -2.45 -0.64
N LEU A 46 1.02 -2.33 -0.06
CA LEU A 46 2.12 -3.29 -0.18
C LEU A 46 2.38 -3.93 1.18
N GLU A 47 2.35 -5.25 1.26
CA GLU A 47 2.72 -5.94 2.48
C GLU A 47 4.18 -6.35 2.52
N LEU A 48 4.75 -6.20 3.72
CA LEU A 48 6.03 -6.76 4.10
C LEU A 48 5.84 -7.65 5.33
N HIS A 49 6.58 -8.75 5.36
CA HIS A 49 6.64 -9.64 6.51
C HIS A 49 8.03 -10.23 6.68
N SER A 50 8.34 -10.65 7.91
CA SER A 50 9.59 -11.35 8.20
C SER A 50 9.69 -12.68 7.46
N PRO A 51 10.88 -13.02 6.94
CA PRO A 51 11.20 -14.39 6.56
C PRO A 51 10.91 -15.34 7.73
N ARG A 52 10.37 -16.53 7.44
CA ARG A 52 10.15 -17.56 8.47
C ARG A 52 11.41 -17.71 9.33
N ALA A 53 11.24 -17.59 10.64
CA ALA A 53 12.30 -17.79 11.61
C ALA A 53 12.68 -19.28 11.65
N HIS A 54 13.58 -19.71 10.76
CA HIS A 54 14.42 -20.85 11.07
C HIS A 54 15.47 -20.37 12.08
N TYR A 55 15.69 -21.12 13.14
CA TYR A 55 16.67 -20.84 14.21
C TYR A 55 18.12 -20.62 13.70
N ALA A 56 18.38 -20.96 12.44
CA ALA A 56 19.64 -20.74 11.74
C ALA A 56 19.61 -19.54 10.77
N ASN A 57 18.61 -18.66 10.81
CA ASN A 57 18.53 -17.53 9.89
C ASN A 57 19.51 -16.41 10.34
N PRO A 58 20.66 -16.23 9.65
CA PRO A 58 21.67 -15.24 10.04
C PRO A 58 21.11 -13.80 10.02
N HIS A 59 19.98 -13.59 9.35
CA HIS A 59 19.29 -12.31 9.27
C HIS A 59 18.63 -11.84 10.57
N ASN A 60 18.37 -12.75 11.53
CA ASN A 60 17.85 -12.38 12.85
C ASN A 60 18.95 -12.07 13.87
N THR A 61 20.19 -12.48 13.61
CA THR A 61 21.30 -12.40 14.57
C THR A 61 22.49 -11.57 14.09
N SER A 62 22.59 -11.22 12.80
CA SER A 62 23.69 -10.38 12.31
C SER A 62 23.45 -8.91 12.70
N PRO A 63 24.31 -8.29 13.53
CA PRO A 63 24.21 -6.88 13.87
C PRO A 63 24.59 -5.96 12.70
N ASP A 64 25.08 -6.51 11.57
CA ASP A 64 26.14 -5.82 10.83
C ASP A 64 26.05 -5.87 9.30
N SER A 65 24.84 -5.92 8.75
CA SER A 65 24.63 -5.42 7.37
C SER A 65 24.20 -3.96 7.48
N SER A 66 25.16 -3.07 7.75
CA SER A 66 24.95 -1.62 7.89
C SER A 66 24.63 -0.91 6.56
N LEU A 67 24.76 -1.61 5.43
CA LEU A 67 24.64 -1.02 4.09
C LEU A 67 23.28 -1.24 3.41
N GLY A 68 22.42 -2.12 3.93
CA GLY A 68 21.18 -2.53 3.26
C GLY A 68 19.91 -2.42 4.11
N PRO A 69 18.72 -2.48 3.47
CA PRO A 69 17.47 -2.54 4.21
C PRO A 69 17.38 -3.86 5.00
N PRO A 70 16.59 -3.88 6.08
CA PRO A 70 16.28 -5.12 6.77
C PRO A 70 15.63 -6.15 5.83
N PRO A 71 15.86 -7.46 6.04
CA PRO A 71 15.34 -8.50 5.18
C PRO A 71 13.84 -8.68 5.38
N PHE A 72 13.08 -8.33 4.34
CA PHE A 72 11.64 -8.49 4.25
C PHE A 72 11.25 -9.36 3.07
N GLN A 73 10.19 -10.15 3.23
CA GLN A 73 9.50 -10.84 2.15
C GLN A 73 8.22 -10.08 1.81
N SER A 74 7.76 -10.25 0.58
CA SER A 74 6.54 -9.66 0.07
C SER A 74 6.04 -10.46 -1.13
N ARG A 75 4.73 -10.61 -1.23
CA ARG A 75 4.02 -11.16 -2.37
C ARG A 75 3.43 -10.08 -3.27
N SER A 76 3.48 -8.80 -2.88
CA SER A 76 2.99 -7.67 -3.69
C SER A 76 3.72 -7.60 -5.02
N TYR A 77 3.01 -7.46 -6.14
CA TYR A 77 3.65 -7.29 -7.45
C TYR A 77 4.12 -5.88 -7.72
N ASN A 78 5.06 -5.77 -8.65
CA ASN A 78 5.42 -4.50 -9.26
C ASN A 78 4.37 -4.09 -10.30
N PRO A 79 4.14 -2.78 -10.52
CA PRO A 79 3.23 -2.32 -11.56
C PRO A 79 3.65 -2.82 -12.95
N ALA A 80 2.68 -3.22 -13.77
CA ALA A 80 2.92 -3.70 -15.13
C ALA A 80 3.67 -2.68 -16.02
N ALA A 81 3.53 -1.39 -15.72
CA ALA A 81 4.27 -0.33 -16.40
C ALA A 81 5.80 -0.52 -16.37
N LEU A 82 6.36 -1.18 -15.33
CA LEU A 82 7.79 -1.47 -15.25
C LEU A 82 8.27 -2.52 -16.26
N SER A 83 7.38 -3.38 -16.78
CA SER A 83 7.71 -4.46 -17.73
C SER A 83 7.16 -4.24 -19.14
N THR A 84 6.30 -3.24 -19.36
CA THR A 84 5.56 -3.07 -20.63
C THR A 84 6.41 -2.48 -21.75
N SER A 85 7.01 -1.31 -21.54
CA SER A 85 7.83 -0.61 -22.54
C SER A 85 8.86 0.29 -21.85
N LEU A 86 9.85 0.77 -22.60
CA LEU A 86 10.85 1.69 -22.05
C LEU A 86 10.23 3.01 -21.57
N GLU A 87 9.27 3.55 -22.34
CA GLU A 87 8.53 4.75 -21.97
C GLU A 87 7.72 4.56 -20.69
N ALA A 88 6.95 3.47 -20.62
CA ALA A 88 6.15 3.14 -19.43
C ALA A 88 7.04 2.91 -18.20
N ARG A 89 8.17 2.22 -18.37
CA ARG A 89 9.14 1.99 -17.31
C ARG A 89 9.73 3.29 -16.78
N ASN A 90 10.11 4.21 -17.67
CA ASN A 90 10.65 5.51 -17.26
C ASN A 90 9.60 6.34 -16.52
N ALA A 91 8.34 6.32 -16.95
CA ALA A 91 7.25 6.97 -16.23
C ALA A 91 7.04 6.34 -14.84
N ALA A 92 7.09 5.01 -14.76
CA ALA A 92 6.95 4.27 -13.50
C ALA A 92 8.09 4.55 -12.52
N LEU A 93 9.36 4.51 -12.98
CA LEU A 93 10.52 4.74 -12.11
C LEU A 93 10.61 6.17 -11.56
N ARG A 94 9.96 7.15 -12.20
CA ARG A 94 9.80 8.50 -11.63
C ARG A 94 8.82 8.55 -10.46
N THR A 95 7.90 7.59 -10.38
CA THR A 95 6.88 7.51 -9.34
C THR A 95 7.28 6.54 -8.24
N TYR A 96 7.72 5.33 -8.59
CA TYR A 96 8.17 4.30 -7.66
C TYR A 96 9.69 4.39 -7.48
N SER A 97 10.14 5.38 -6.71
CA SER A 97 11.54 5.76 -6.56
C SER A 97 12.36 4.85 -5.65
N ILE A 98 11.71 4.05 -4.81
CA ILE A 98 12.37 3.12 -3.89
C ILE A 98 12.38 1.73 -4.48
N ALA A 99 13.58 1.16 -4.64
CA ALA A 99 13.80 -0.21 -5.07
C ALA A 99 14.22 -1.08 -3.87
N LEU A 100 13.25 -1.67 -3.17
CA LEU A 100 13.49 -2.50 -1.99
C LEU A 100 13.86 -3.93 -2.40
N PRO A 101 15.09 -4.42 -2.12
CA PRO A 101 15.44 -5.82 -2.30
C PRO A 101 14.68 -6.70 -1.31
N LEU A 102 14.01 -7.73 -1.80
CA LEU A 102 13.28 -8.68 -0.96
C LEU A 102 14.15 -9.90 -0.66
N ALA A 103 14.00 -10.41 0.55
CA ALA A 103 14.58 -11.67 0.97
C ALA A 103 13.90 -12.84 0.22
N SER A 104 14.69 -13.88 -0.06
CA SER A 104 14.18 -15.10 -0.71
C SER A 104 13.19 -15.85 0.18
N GLU A 105 12.09 -16.34 -0.41
CA GLU A 105 11.21 -17.33 0.25
C GLU A 105 11.84 -18.72 0.34
N MET A 106 12.79 -19.04 -0.55
CA MET A 106 13.45 -20.35 -0.64
C MET A 106 14.91 -20.26 -0.18
N HIS A 107 15.25 -20.94 0.91
CA HIS A 107 16.60 -20.96 1.49
C HIS A 107 17.67 -21.64 0.62
N HIS A 108 17.27 -22.34 -0.47
CA HIS A 108 18.18 -23.19 -1.27
C HIS A 108 18.47 -22.67 -2.68
N ARG A 109 17.90 -21.52 -3.09
CA ARG A 109 18.21 -20.98 -4.42
C ARG A 109 19.55 -20.24 -4.44
N PRO A 110 20.27 -20.26 -5.58
CA PRO A 110 21.48 -19.48 -5.71
C PRO A 110 21.18 -17.97 -5.63
N PRO A 111 22.11 -17.14 -5.11
CA PRO A 111 21.91 -15.69 -4.90
C PRO A 111 21.51 -14.89 -6.14
N TRP A 112 21.86 -15.35 -7.34
CA TRP A 112 21.48 -14.71 -8.60
C TRP A 112 20.02 -14.95 -9.00
N ALA A 113 19.39 -16.01 -8.50
CA ALA A 113 17.98 -16.34 -8.73
C ALA A 113 17.03 -15.70 -7.70
N GLN A 114 17.56 -14.91 -6.76
CA GLN A 114 16.87 -14.40 -5.56
C GLN A 114 16.78 -12.87 -5.50
N ARG A 115 16.78 -12.19 -6.65
CA ARG A 115 16.81 -10.72 -6.73
C ARG A 115 15.44 -10.11 -7.01
N ARG A 116 14.42 -10.52 -6.24
CA ARG A 116 13.12 -9.85 -6.35
C ARG A 116 13.25 -8.47 -5.71
N VAL A 117 12.96 -7.44 -6.48
CA VAL A 117 12.94 -6.05 -6.01
C VAL A 117 11.50 -5.59 -6.02
N LEU A 118 11.06 -4.97 -4.94
CA LEU A 118 9.76 -4.31 -4.83
C LEU A 118 9.95 -2.81 -5.03
N TYR A 119 9.28 -2.25 -6.03
CA TYR A 119 9.27 -0.82 -6.29
C TYR A 119 8.14 -0.14 -5.52
N ILE A 120 8.49 0.88 -4.75
CA ILE A 120 7.61 1.57 -3.79
C ILE A 120 7.59 3.06 -4.14
N ALA A 121 6.40 3.66 -4.13
CA ALA A 121 6.19 5.10 -4.21
C ALA A 121 5.93 5.66 -2.79
N PRO A 122 6.91 6.25 -2.09
CA PRO A 122 6.79 6.57 -0.66
C PRO A 122 5.69 7.57 -0.31
N ASP A 123 5.29 8.41 -1.27
CA ASP A 123 4.24 9.41 -1.15
C ASP A 123 2.83 8.87 -1.44
N ARG A 124 2.71 7.68 -2.05
CA ARG A 124 1.44 7.13 -2.53
C ARG A 124 1.12 5.75 -1.96
N ASP A 125 2.09 4.85 -2.00
CA ASP A 125 1.90 3.48 -1.54
C ASP A 125 1.73 3.45 -0.02
N THR A 126 0.88 2.54 0.46
CA THR A 126 0.74 2.22 1.88
C THR A 126 1.52 0.95 2.18
N LEU A 127 2.56 1.07 3.00
CA LEU A 127 3.40 -0.07 3.36
C LEU A 127 2.87 -0.73 4.64
N VAL A 128 2.40 -1.97 4.56
CA VAL A 128 1.80 -2.71 5.67
C VAL A 128 2.77 -3.75 6.20
N LEU A 129 3.09 -3.67 7.49
CA LEU A 129 3.94 -4.63 8.18
C LEU A 129 3.06 -5.66 8.90
N LEU A 130 3.15 -6.91 8.45
CA LEU A 130 2.35 -8.03 8.95
C LEU A 130 3.05 -8.75 10.10
N GLY A 131 2.27 -9.33 11.00
CA GLY A 131 2.76 -10.07 12.17
C GLY A 131 3.40 -9.18 13.24
N ASP A 132 4.21 -9.80 14.09
CA ASP A 132 4.94 -9.11 15.16
C ASP A 132 6.34 -8.73 14.69
N GLU A 133 6.44 -7.60 13.99
CA GLU A 133 7.72 -7.11 13.49
C GLU A 133 8.48 -6.34 14.60
N PRO A 134 9.73 -6.72 14.89
CA PRO A 134 10.52 -6.03 15.92
C PRO A 134 10.67 -4.54 15.60
N THR A 135 10.44 -3.67 16.59
CA THR A 135 10.55 -2.21 16.43
C THR A 135 11.87 -1.76 15.83
N ILE A 136 12.99 -2.42 16.17
CA ILE A 136 14.30 -2.14 15.57
C ILE A 136 14.32 -2.34 14.05
N LYS A 137 13.61 -3.35 13.56
CA LYS A 137 13.53 -3.67 12.13
C LYS A 137 12.67 -2.66 11.39
N VAL A 138 11.55 -2.25 11.99
CA VAL A 138 10.70 -1.16 11.49
C VAL A 138 11.51 0.14 11.42
N SER A 139 12.23 0.49 12.48
CA SER A 139 13.08 1.68 12.53
C SER A 139 14.15 1.70 11.45
N ARG A 140 14.81 0.55 11.23
CA ARG A 140 15.80 0.41 10.16
C ARG A 140 15.21 0.57 8.77
N LEU A 141 14.02 0.02 8.52
CA LEU A 141 13.35 0.17 7.22
C LEU A 141 13.02 1.63 6.93
N VAL A 142 12.37 2.32 7.87
CA VAL A 142 11.99 3.72 7.70
C VAL A 142 13.23 4.60 7.51
N LYS A 143 14.27 4.39 8.33
CA LYS A 143 15.54 5.10 8.18
C LYS A 143 16.17 4.85 6.81
N TRP A 144 16.24 3.60 6.36
CA TRP A 144 16.80 3.26 5.05
C TRP A 144 16.07 3.96 3.89
N ILE A 145 14.73 4.03 3.95
CA ILE A 145 13.93 4.74 2.93
C ILE A 145 14.26 6.23 2.94
N ARG A 146 14.33 6.87 4.11
CA ARG A 146 14.71 8.29 4.24
C ARG A 146 16.09 8.57 3.67
N ASP A 147 17.08 7.76 4.06
CA ASP A 147 18.46 7.92 3.61
C ASP A 147 18.55 7.78 2.08
N HIS A 148 17.78 6.85 1.49
CA HIS A 148 17.72 6.68 0.04
C HIS A 148 17.07 7.86 -0.68
N LEU A 149 15.96 8.40 -0.14
CA LEU A 149 15.29 9.57 -0.70
C LEU A 149 16.16 10.82 -0.62
N ALA A 150 16.85 11.01 0.50
CA ALA A 150 17.80 12.10 0.69
C ALA A 150 18.97 12.03 -0.31
N ALA A 151 19.52 10.84 -0.53
CA ALA A 151 20.60 10.63 -1.51
C ALA A 151 20.15 10.90 -2.95
N GLN A 152 18.86 10.73 -3.26
CA GLN A 152 18.28 11.06 -4.56
C GLN A 152 17.84 12.53 -4.69
N ALA A 153 18.05 13.37 -3.67
CA ALA A 153 17.50 14.73 -3.60
C ALA A 153 15.98 14.78 -3.88
N SER A 154 15.25 13.77 -3.40
CA SER A 154 13.81 13.66 -3.60
C SER A 154 13.06 14.76 -2.84
N PRO A 155 11.99 15.34 -3.40
CA PRO A 155 11.10 16.23 -2.66
C PRO A 155 10.28 15.50 -1.57
N VAL A 156 10.27 14.17 -1.59
CA VAL A 156 9.62 13.33 -0.59
C VAL A 156 10.66 12.95 0.48
N THR A 157 10.37 13.24 1.74
CA THR A 157 11.32 13.03 2.86
C THR A 157 11.25 11.65 3.50
N GLY A 158 10.16 10.91 3.30
CA GLY A 158 9.94 9.60 3.90
C GLY A 158 8.67 8.91 3.41
N LEU A 159 8.25 7.86 4.14
CA LEU A 159 6.98 7.18 3.90
C LEU A 159 5.82 8.02 4.43
N ARG A 160 4.81 8.28 3.57
CA ARG A 160 3.57 8.97 3.96
C ARG A 160 2.53 8.05 4.57
N ASN A 161 2.45 6.80 4.11
CA ASN A 161 1.41 5.87 4.54
C ASN A 161 2.03 4.56 5.03
N ILE A 162 1.74 4.18 6.28
CA ILE A 162 2.21 2.92 6.87
C ILE A 162 1.11 2.24 7.65
N GLY A 163 1.00 0.92 7.48
CA GLY A 163 0.18 0.03 8.29
C GLY A 163 1.06 -0.83 9.18
N ILE A 164 0.68 -0.99 10.44
CA ILE A 164 1.39 -1.87 11.37
C ILE A 164 0.38 -2.78 12.06
N SER A 165 0.68 -4.07 12.10
CA SER A 165 -0.14 -5.06 12.80
C SER A 165 -0.31 -4.72 14.29
N ALA A 166 -1.55 -4.81 14.79
CA ALA A 166 -1.85 -4.62 16.21
C ALA A 166 -1.13 -5.61 17.14
N SER A 167 -0.69 -6.77 16.61
CA SER A 167 0.12 -7.74 17.37
C SER A 167 1.41 -7.14 17.92
N GLN A 168 2.00 -6.16 17.23
CA GLN A 168 3.22 -5.48 17.67
C GLN A 168 3.04 -4.71 19.00
N PHE A 169 1.80 -4.40 19.35
CA PHE A 169 1.45 -3.61 20.52
C PHE A 169 0.47 -4.35 21.45
N ALA A 170 0.46 -5.68 21.41
CA ALA A 170 -0.43 -6.51 22.22
C ALA A 170 -0.19 -6.41 23.74
N SER A 171 0.97 -5.91 24.16
CA SER A 171 1.27 -5.68 25.58
C SER A 171 0.49 -4.48 26.14
N SER A 172 0.36 -4.42 27.46
CA SER A 172 -0.31 -3.30 28.17
C SER A 172 0.43 -1.96 28.05
N GLN A 173 1.65 -1.95 27.51
CA GLN A 173 2.47 -0.76 27.30
C GLN A 173 2.58 -0.36 25.81
N GLY A 174 1.87 -1.04 24.92
CA GLY A 174 1.91 -0.81 23.48
C GLY A 174 1.69 0.65 23.06
N ALA A 175 0.68 1.33 23.61
CA ALA A 175 0.43 2.75 23.34
C ALA A 175 1.54 3.66 23.85
N MET A 176 2.16 3.36 25.00
CA MET A 176 3.29 4.15 25.51
C MET A 176 4.51 4.02 24.59
N ILE A 177 4.81 2.80 24.15
CA ILE A 177 5.89 2.53 23.19
C ILE A 177 5.62 3.25 21.87
N LEU A 178 4.39 3.16 21.36
CA LEU A 178 4.01 3.81 20.10
C LEU A 178 4.08 5.34 20.21
N ARG A 179 3.69 5.94 21.35
CA ARG A 179 3.88 7.39 21.57
C ARG A 179 5.35 7.79 21.57
N PHE A 180 6.19 7.03 22.27
CA PHE A 180 7.61 7.35 22.40
C PHE A 180 8.35 7.19 21.08
N VAL A 181 8.21 6.04 20.44
CA VAL A 181 8.90 5.73 19.19
C VAL A 181 8.27 6.46 18.01
N GLY A 182 6.94 6.56 17.99
CA GLY A 182 6.19 7.05 16.83
C GLY A 182 6.42 8.52 16.51
N ARG A 183 6.78 9.37 17.48
CA ARG A 183 7.03 10.80 17.23
C ARG A 183 8.17 11.02 16.25
N ASP A 184 9.29 10.34 16.48
CA ASP A 184 10.50 10.54 15.69
C ASP A 184 10.56 9.52 14.53
N LEU A 185 10.08 8.29 14.76
CA LEU A 185 10.06 7.26 13.73
C LEU A 185 9.05 7.58 12.62
N PHE A 186 7.87 8.11 12.94
CA PHE A 186 6.79 8.34 11.97
C PHE A 186 6.54 9.84 11.71
N VAL A 187 7.57 10.69 11.81
CA VAL A 187 7.45 12.14 11.61
C VAL A 187 6.98 12.55 10.20
N ASP A 188 7.30 11.74 9.18
CA ASP A 188 6.88 11.95 7.77
C ASP A 188 5.57 11.25 7.42
N VAL A 189 5.03 10.45 8.35
CA VAL A 189 3.82 9.66 8.11
C VAL A 189 2.59 10.57 8.26
N GLU A 190 1.82 10.65 7.19
CA GLU A 190 0.52 11.30 7.15
C GLU A 190 -0.59 10.34 7.56
N ARG A 191 -0.54 9.07 7.13
CA ARG A 191 -1.51 8.04 7.48
C ARG A 191 -0.83 6.87 8.19
N PHE A 192 -1.08 6.77 9.49
CA PHE A 192 -0.73 5.59 10.28
C PHE A 192 -1.97 4.72 10.47
N VAL A 193 -1.89 3.46 10.06
CA VAL A 193 -2.97 2.48 10.20
C VAL A 193 -2.53 1.37 11.15
N LEU A 194 -3.28 1.17 12.22
CA LEU A 194 -3.15 -0.01 13.06
C LEU A 194 -4.02 -1.11 12.45
N VAL A 195 -3.39 -2.16 11.93
CA VAL A 195 -4.06 -3.23 11.21
C VAL A 195 -4.43 -4.35 12.17
N ILE A 196 -5.73 -4.61 12.28
CA ILE A 196 -6.26 -5.71 13.07
C ILE A 196 -6.49 -6.95 12.19
N GLY A 197 -6.42 -8.12 12.81
CA GLY A 197 -6.64 -9.39 12.13
C GLY A 197 -7.20 -10.47 13.07
N PRO A 198 -7.34 -11.71 12.58
CA PRO A 198 -8.09 -12.76 13.26
C PRO A 198 -7.39 -13.36 14.49
N ARG A 199 -6.14 -12.98 14.78
CA ARG A 199 -5.38 -13.58 15.90
C ARG A 199 -5.88 -13.12 17.27
N PRO A 200 -5.64 -13.92 18.33
CA PRO A 200 -5.74 -13.46 19.71
C PRO A 200 -4.89 -12.19 19.91
N GLY A 201 -5.47 -11.14 20.52
CA GLY A 201 -4.85 -9.80 20.56
C GLY A 201 -5.15 -8.91 19.33
N CYS A 202 -5.99 -9.41 18.42
CA CYS A 202 -6.52 -8.75 17.22
C CYS A 202 -5.45 -8.30 16.23
N GLY A 203 -4.31 -9.00 16.15
CA GLY A 203 -3.24 -8.73 15.19
C GLY A 203 -3.36 -9.52 13.89
N THR A 204 -2.57 -9.13 12.90
CA THR A 204 -2.44 -9.86 11.63
C THR A 204 -1.58 -11.12 11.80
N GLU A 205 -1.73 -12.07 10.88
CA GLU A 205 -0.79 -13.18 10.77
C GLU A 205 0.56 -12.72 10.23
N VAL A 206 1.62 -13.50 10.51
CA VAL A 206 2.96 -13.22 9.93
C VAL A 206 2.96 -13.39 8.42
N LYS A 207 2.13 -14.30 7.90
CA LYS A 207 1.99 -14.50 6.46
C LYS A 207 0.81 -13.69 5.94
N PRO A 208 0.88 -13.21 4.70
CA PRO A 208 -0.28 -12.61 4.07
C PRO A 208 -1.40 -13.68 3.90
N PRO A 209 -2.68 -13.32 4.11
CA PRO A 209 -3.85 -14.15 3.88
C PRO A 209 -3.84 -14.96 2.58
N GLU A 210 -4.53 -16.09 2.58
CA GLU A 210 -4.79 -16.87 1.36
C GLU A 210 -5.61 -16.03 0.37
N GLY A 211 -5.14 -15.91 -0.88
CA GLY A 211 -5.71 -15.00 -1.88
C GLY A 211 -4.96 -13.67 -2.04
N TRP A 212 -3.98 -13.39 -1.17
CA TRP A 212 -3.05 -12.27 -1.35
C TRP A 212 -1.98 -12.61 -2.38
N ASP A 213 -2.42 -12.70 -3.62
CA ASP A 213 -1.59 -12.87 -4.81
C ASP A 213 -1.97 -11.73 -5.77
N GLY A 214 -1.10 -10.76 -6.00
CA GLY A 214 -1.51 -9.64 -6.87
C GLY A 214 -1.03 -8.25 -6.51
N GLY A 215 -0.72 -7.99 -5.23
CA GLY A 215 -0.57 -6.62 -4.74
C GLY A 215 -1.88 -5.81 -4.72
N ARG A 216 -3.04 -6.47 -4.66
CA ARG A 216 -4.34 -5.83 -4.40
C ARG A 216 -4.78 -6.10 -2.96
N CYS A 217 -4.07 -5.52 -2.01
CA CYS A 217 -4.55 -5.45 -0.63
C CYS A 217 -5.44 -4.23 -0.48
N LEU A 218 -6.68 -4.46 -0.08
CA LEU A 218 -7.61 -3.40 0.26
C LEU A 218 -7.69 -3.36 1.78
N LEU A 219 -6.88 -2.51 2.40
CA LEU A 219 -7.10 -2.18 3.81
C LEU A 219 -8.51 -1.61 3.93
N ARG A 220 -9.34 -2.28 4.72
CA ARG A 220 -10.71 -1.83 4.98
C ARG A 220 -10.70 -1.08 6.29
N GLU A 221 -10.64 0.24 6.20
CA GLU A 221 -10.66 1.13 7.37
C GLU A 221 -12.01 1.00 8.08
N PHE A 222 -11.99 0.78 9.39
CA PHE A 222 -13.20 0.88 10.21
C PHE A 222 -13.57 2.35 10.36
N GLY A 223 -14.86 2.66 10.21
CA GLY A 223 -15.39 4.00 10.40
C GLY A 223 -15.11 4.56 11.79
N ASP A 224 -15.11 5.89 11.89
CA ASP A 224 -15.14 6.54 13.20
C ASP A 224 -16.54 6.31 13.79
N PRO A 225 -16.70 5.75 15.00
CA PRO A 225 -18.01 5.45 15.58
C PRO A 225 -18.93 6.67 15.78
N GLU A 226 -18.43 7.89 15.56
CA GLU A 226 -19.20 9.14 15.66
C GLU A 226 -19.77 9.61 14.30
N VAL A 227 -19.40 8.97 13.19
CA VAL A 227 -19.89 9.31 11.85
C VAL A 227 -20.70 8.12 11.33
N GLU A 228 -22.03 8.24 11.38
CA GLU A 228 -22.97 7.31 10.74
C GLU A 228 -22.90 7.44 9.20
N GLU A 229 -21.79 7.09 8.58
CA GLU A 229 -21.75 6.83 7.15
C GLU A 229 -21.45 5.35 6.93
N VAL A 230 -22.49 4.68 6.43
CA VAL A 230 -22.56 3.34 5.82
C VAL A 230 -21.24 2.56 5.86
N GLU A 231 -21.11 1.67 6.85
CA GLU A 231 -20.08 0.63 6.93
C GLU A 231 -20.27 -0.41 5.79
N GLU A 232 -20.07 0.01 4.54
CA GLU A 232 -20.07 -0.85 3.37
C GLU A 232 -18.69 -1.52 3.25
N GLY A 233 -18.64 -2.82 3.54
CA GLY A 233 -17.48 -3.65 3.18
C GLY A 233 -16.93 -4.58 4.26
N HIS A 234 -17.37 -4.45 5.52
CA HIS A 234 -16.97 -5.37 6.59
C HIS A 234 -18.03 -6.42 6.89
N GLY A 235 -17.61 -7.68 7.00
CA GLY A 235 -18.46 -8.77 7.46
C GLY A 235 -18.72 -8.71 8.97
N GLU A 236 -19.75 -9.42 9.45
CA GLU A 236 -20.09 -9.48 10.88
C GLU A 236 -18.91 -9.93 11.76
N GLU A 237 -18.10 -10.88 11.28
CA GLU A 237 -16.90 -11.35 11.99
C GLU A 237 -15.86 -10.24 12.18
N GLU A 238 -15.58 -9.45 11.15
CA GLU A 238 -14.63 -8.33 11.21
C GLU A 238 -15.13 -7.23 12.16
N LYS A 239 -16.45 -6.98 12.18
CA LYS A 239 -17.09 -6.05 13.12
C LYS A 239 -16.98 -6.55 14.55
N GLU A 240 -17.18 -7.85 14.79
CA GLU A 240 -16.99 -8.45 16.10
C GLU A 240 -15.54 -8.39 16.56
N GLN A 241 -14.58 -8.67 15.66
CA GLN A 241 -13.15 -8.50 15.91
C GLN A 241 -12.81 -7.05 16.30
N PHE A 242 -13.36 -6.06 15.58
CA PHE A 242 -13.16 -4.65 15.91
C PHE A 242 -13.75 -4.27 17.28
N ARG A 243 -14.95 -4.74 17.62
CA ARG A 243 -15.55 -4.53 18.96
C ARG A 243 -14.71 -5.21 20.05
N GLY A 244 -14.21 -6.41 19.79
CA GLY A 244 -13.30 -7.14 20.67
C GLY A 244 -12.00 -6.37 20.91
N PHE A 245 -11.41 -5.85 19.83
CA PHE A 245 -10.23 -4.97 19.90
C PHE A 245 -10.51 -3.73 20.75
N GLN A 246 -11.59 -3.00 20.47
CA GLN A 246 -11.98 -1.80 21.21
C GLN A 246 -12.17 -2.05 22.71
N ARG A 247 -12.74 -3.20 23.09
CA ARG A 247 -12.92 -3.61 24.49
C ARG A 247 -11.66 -4.23 25.11
N GLY A 248 -10.70 -4.64 24.30
CA GLY A 248 -9.48 -5.33 24.72
C GLY A 248 -8.26 -4.42 24.66
N VAL A 249 -7.26 -4.87 23.88
CA VAL A 249 -5.98 -4.19 23.66
C VAL A 249 -6.18 -2.79 23.09
N GLY A 250 -7.23 -2.56 22.30
CA GLY A 250 -7.54 -1.27 21.68
C GLY A 250 -7.79 -0.12 22.66
N ARG A 251 -8.22 -0.43 23.89
CA ARG A 251 -8.49 0.59 24.93
C ARG A 251 -7.29 1.48 25.21
N GLN A 252 -6.07 0.94 25.15
CA GLN A 252 -4.86 1.70 25.46
C GLN A 252 -4.56 2.80 24.44
N PHE A 253 -5.11 2.70 23.22
CA PHE A 253 -4.91 3.68 22.15
C PHE A 253 -6.07 4.68 22.01
N ARG A 254 -7.07 4.62 22.90
CA ARG A 254 -8.17 5.59 22.92
C ARG A 254 -7.78 6.83 23.73
N GLU A 255 -8.07 7.99 23.16
CA GLU A 255 -7.94 9.31 23.76
C GLU A 255 -9.32 9.99 23.80
N LYS A 256 -9.44 11.09 24.55
CA LYS A 256 -10.73 11.78 24.75
C LYS A 256 -11.45 12.16 23.46
N ALA A 257 -10.70 12.45 22.40
CA ALA A 257 -11.26 12.85 21.12
C ALA A 257 -11.46 11.67 20.15
N GLY A 258 -11.13 10.41 20.50
CA GLY A 258 -11.14 9.23 19.59
C GLY A 258 -9.82 8.43 19.60
N TRP A 259 -9.29 8.00 18.46
CA TRP A 259 -7.99 7.29 18.42
C TRP A 259 -6.78 8.21 18.65
N MET A 260 -5.71 7.67 19.24
CA MET A 260 -4.48 8.40 19.53
C MET A 260 -3.77 8.93 18.28
N ALA A 261 -2.99 10.00 18.45
CA ALA A 261 -2.14 10.53 17.39
C ALA A 261 -0.81 9.77 17.28
N VAL A 262 -0.38 9.53 16.04
CA VAL A 262 0.94 8.99 15.70
C VAL A 262 1.53 9.87 14.60
N GLY A 263 2.74 10.40 14.84
CA GLY A 263 3.28 11.44 13.97
C GLY A 263 2.44 12.71 14.05
N ARG A 264 1.88 13.16 12.93
CA ARG A 264 1.08 14.40 12.84
C ARG A 264 -0.42 14.19 12.92
N ASN A 265 -0.88 12.97 12.68
CA ASN A 265 -2.31 12.68 12.48
C ASN A 265 -2.79 11.59 13.42
N ARG A 266 -4.11 11.49 13.52
CA ARG A 266 -4.79 10.44 14.27
C ARG A 266 -4.60 9.11 13.57
N MET A 267 -4.27 8.08 14.33
CA MET A 267 -4.19 6.74 13.76
C MET A 267 -5.57 6.27 13.31
N ARG A 268 -5.58 5.38 12.31
CA ARG A 268 -6.77 4.69 11.82
C ARG A 268 -6.71 3.22 12.18
N ILE A 269 -7.85 2.56 12.25
CA ILE A 269 -7.92 1.11 12.42
C ILE A 269 -8.43 0.52 11.11
N ALA A 270 -7.81 -0.55 10.63
CA ALA A 270 -8.27 -1.26 9.44
C ALA A 270 -8.12 -2.78 9.62
N SER A 271 -8.90 -3.54 8.86
CA SER A 271 -8.67 -4.98 8.65
C SER A 271 -8.07 -5.23 7.26
N LEU A 272 -7.53 -6.44 7.09
CA LEU A 272 -7.05 -6.98 5.82
C LEU A 272 -8.18 -7.58 4.99
#